data_AF-A0A8L8K7X9-F1
#
_entry.id   AF-A0A8L8K7X9-F1
#
_cell.length_a   1.000
_cell.length_b   1.000
_cell.length_c   1.000
_cell.angle_alpha   90.00
_cell.angle_beta   90.00
_cell.angle_gamma   90.00
#
_symmetry.space_group_name_H-M   'P 1'
#
loop_
_entity.id
_entity.type
_entity.pdbx_description
1 polymer ?
#
loop_
_entity_poly.entity_id
_entity_poly.type
_entity_poly.pdbx_seq_one_letter_code
_entity_poly.pdbx_strand_id
1 'polypeptide(L)'
;LSVDIAFLIAETSATLSIESLTECCNQFCDRHAIDVLKSKEFPILSLSKVMEMLSRDTFYAPEIDIFRALTGWIRTQPVMEPNQLLELFKKLISENCLRLHLVSPKELLTTVRRSTIFTPISYELDKCILDAIEVKDNGTGPSRRQSPGV
;
A
#
# COMPACT_ATOMS: atom_id res chain seq x y z
N LEU A 1 -7.65 -15.64 20.36
CA LEU A 1 -6.25 -15.78 19.89
C LEU A 1 -5.68 -14.38 19.82
N SER A 2 -4.62 -14.06 20.58
CA SER A 2 -4.07 -12.69 20.59
C SER A 2 -3.35 -12.39 19.29
N VAL A 3 -3.39 -11.15 18.82
CA VAL A 3 -2.63 -10.68 17.64
C VAL A 3 -1.13 -10.95 17.83
N ASP A 4 -0.66 -10.89 19.07
CA ASP A 4 0.72 -11.21 19.46
C ASP A 4 1.11 -12.67 19.16
N ILE A 5 0.17 -13.60 19.36
CA ILE A 5 0.38 -15.03 19.09
C ILE A 5 0.42 -15.25 17.56
N ALA A 6 -0.37 -14.49 16.79
CA ALA A 6 -0.38 -14.60 15.34
C ALA A 6 0.95 -14.11 14.72
N PHE A 7 1.50 -12.97 15.18
CA PHE A 7 2.79 -12.48 14.69
C PHE A 7 3.96 -13.39 15.08
N LEU A 8 4.00 -13.85 16.33
CA LEU A 8 5.07 -14.75 16.79
C LEU A 8 5.03 -16.10 16.04
N ILE A 9 3.84 -16.62 15.78
CA ILE A 9 3.66 -17.86 15.00
C ILE A 9 4.04 -17.63 13.54
N ALA A 10 3.69 -16.50 12.92
CA ALA A 10 4.03 -16.20 11.53
C ALA A 10 5.54 -16.07 11.31
N GLU A 11 6.24 -15.44 12.24
CA GLU A 11 7.69 -15.29 12.18
C GLU A 11 8.40 -16.65 12.39
N THR A 12 7.88 -17.46 13.32
CA THR A 12 8.42 -18.82 13.57
C THR A 12 8.11 -19.78 12.41
N SER A 13 6.96 -19.64 11.75
CA SER A 13 6.54 -20.51 10.64
C SER A 13 7.31 -20.27 9.35
N ALA A 14 7.59 -19.00 9.06
CA ALA A 14 8.43 -18.62 7.92
C ALA A 14 9.86 -19.17 8.09
N THR A 15 10.33 -19.27 9.33
CA THR A 15 11.66 -19.82 9.66
C THR A 15 11.71 -21.36 9.58
N LEU A 16 10.55 -22.04 9.67
CA LEU A 16 10.45 -23.52 9.68
C LEU A 16 9.95 -24.13 8.36
N SER A 17 9.74 -23.33 7.30
CA SER A 17 9.20 -23.79 6.00
C SER A 17 7.92 -24.63 6.10
N ILE A 18 7.06 -24.30 7.07
CA ILE A 18 5.73 -24.91 7.17
C ILE A 18 4.80 -24.07 6.29
N GLU A 19 4.76 -24.40 4.99
CA GLU A 19 3.98 -23.67 3.98
C GLU A 19 2.52 -23.45 4.42
N SER A 20 1.91 -24.45 5.06
CA SER A 20 0.53 -24.37 5.56
C SER A 20 0.34 -23.36 6.69
N LEU A 21 1.37 -23.12 7.50
CA LEU A 21 1.29 -22.17 8.62
C LEU A 21 1.54 -20.74 8.13
N THR A 22 2.47 -20.56 7.18
CA THR A 22 2.65 -19.27 6.48
C THR A 22 1.37 -18.88 5.73
N GLU A 23 0.74 -19.83 5.04
CA GLU A 23 -0.55 -19.61 4.39
C GLU A 23 -1.66 -19.23 5.40
N CYS A 24 -1.75 -19.95 6.53
CA CYS A 24 -2.70 -19.60 7.59
C CYS A 24 -2.49 -18.18 8.16
N CYS A 25 -1.23 -17.77 8.36
CA CYS A 25 -0.90 -16.43 8.84
C CYS A 25 -1.24 -15.37 7.80
N ASN A 26 -0.92 -15.62 6.53
CA ASN A 26 -1.28 -14.78 5.40
C ASN A 26 -2.80 -14.59 5.28
N GLN A 27 -3.57 -15.67 5.40
CA GLN A 27 -5.04 -15.60 5.42
C GLN A 27 -5.57 -14.87 6.66
N PHE A 28 -4.92 -15.01 7.81
CA PHE A 28 -5.28 -14.25 9.01
C PHE A 28 -5.04 -12.75 8.80
N CYS A 29 -3.88 -12.37 8.26
CA CYS A 29 -3.58 -10.98 7.93
C CYS A 29 -4.58 -10.40 6.94
N ASP A 30 -4.99 -11.18 5.94
CA ASP A 30 -5.96 -10.75 4.93
C ASP A 30 -7.35 -10.50 5.53
N ARG A 31 -7.79 -11.40 6.42
CA ARG A 31 -9.07 -11.25 7.15
C ARG A 31 -9.08 -10.08 8.12
N HIS A 32 -7.91 -9.71 8.65
CA HIS A 32 -7.74 -8.65 9.65
C HIS A 32 -6.90 -7.47 9.13
N ALA A 33 -6.94 -7.22 7.81
CA ALA A 33 -6.04 -6.29 7.14
C ALA A 33 -5.97 -4.91 7.80
N ILE A 34 -7.12 -4.32 8.15
CA ILE A 34 -7.19 -3.00 8.80
C ILE A 34 -6.54 -3.02 10.20
N ASP A 35 -6.74 -4.09 10.97
CA ASP A 35 -6.16 -4.23 12.31
C ASP A 35 -4.65 -4.44 12.24
N VAL A 36 -4.18 -5.20 11.24
CA VAL A 36 -2.76 -5.41 10.96
C VAL A 36 -2.08 -4.10 10.58
N LEU A 37 -2.69 -3.26 9.73
CA LEU A 37 -2.15 -1.94 9.39
C LEU A 37 -2.04 -0.98 10.58
N LYS A 38 -2.89 -1.17 11.60
CA LYS A 38 -2.93 -0.35 12.82
C LYS A 38 -2.09 -0.92 13.97
N SER A 39 -1.61 -2.15 13.82
CA SER A 39 -0.82 -2.82 14.85
C SER A 39 0.50 -2.08 15.09
N LYS A 40 0.92 -2.05 16.36
CA LYS A 40 2.19 -1.43 16.79
C LYS A 40 3.42 -2.21 16.27
N GLU A 41 3.21 -3.44 15.82
CA GLU A 41 4.21 -4.34 15.25
C GLU A 41 4.43 -4.10 13.74
N PHE A 42 3.47 -3.50 13.03
CA PHE A 42 3.60 -3.21 11.60
C PHE A 42 4.91 -2.47 11.25
N PRO A 43 5.36 -1.43 12.00
CA PRO A 43 6.63 -0.74 11.74
C PRO A 43 7.89 -1.60 11.92
N ILE A 44 7.80 -2.73 12.62
CA ILE A 44 8.91 -3.65 12.91
C ILE A 44 9.15 -4.60 11.71
N LEU A 45 8.14 -4.78 10.85
CA LEU A 45 8.23 -5.67 9.69
C LEU A 45 9.34 -5.21 8.73
N SER A 46 10.05 -6.19 8.16
CA SER A 46 11.01 -5.92 7.09
C SER A 46 10.31 -5.44 5.81
N LEU A 47 11.03 -4.68 4.98
CA LEU A 47 10.50 -4.21 3.70
C LEU A 47 9.96 -5.35 2.84
N SER A 48 10.69 -6.47 2.78
CA SER A 48 10.28 -7.66 2.02
C SER A 48 8.92 -8.18 2.49
N LYS A 49 8.69 -8.24 3.81
CA LYS A 49 7.44 -8.76 4.37
C LYS A 49 6.29 -7.78 4.17
N VAL A 50 6.53 -6.48 4.31
CA VAL A 50 5.53 -5.44 4.00
C VAL A 50 5.11 -5.53 2.54
N MET A 51 6.07 -5.66 1.63
CA MET A 51 5.81 -5.78 0.19
C MET A 51 5.05 -7.06 -0.16
N GLU A 52 5.50 -8.22 0.33
CA GLU A 52 4.82 -9.51 0.14
C GLU A 52 3.38 -9.46 0.68
N MET A 53 3.16 -8.78 1.80
CA MET A 53 1.84 -8.68 2.40
C MET A 53 0.89 -7.82 1.57
N LEU A 54 1.34 -6.64 1.12
CA LEU A 54 0.52 -5.62 0.44
C LEU A 54 0.34 -5.87 -1.06
N SER A 55 1.28 -6.58 -1.70
CA SER A 55 1.17 -6.96 -3.12
C SER A 55 0.08 -8.00 -3.38
N ARG A 56 -0.37 -8.71 -2.33
CA ARG A 56 -1.45 -9.71 -2.42
C ARG A 56 -2.79 -9.04 -2.65
N ASP A 57 -3.49 -9.47 -3.68
CA ASP A 57 -4.84 -8.99 -4.01
C ASP A 57 -5.91 -9.45 -2.99
N THR A 58 -5.55 -10.33 -2.07
CA THR A 58 -6.41 -10.79 -0.96
C THR A 58 -6.34 -9.89 0.28
N PHE A 59 -5.39 -8.95 0.34
CA PHE A 59 -5.26 -8.03 1.47
C PHE A 59 -6.26 -6.87 1.35
N TYR A 60 -7.51 -7.11 1.77
CA TYR A 60 -8.61 -6.17 1.62
C TYR A 60 -8.59 -5.05 2.67
N ALA A 61 -7.83 -3.99 2.40
CA ALA A 61 -7.87 -2.74 3.16
C ALA A 61 -8.08 -1.54 2.22
N PRO A 62 -8.71 -0.44 2.69
CA PRO A 62 -8.72 0.80 1.93
C PRO A 62 -7.31 1.26 1.61
N GLU A 63 -7.03 1.56 0.35
CA GLU A 63 -5.69 1.97 -0.12
C GLU A 63 -5.18 3.24 0.58
N ILE A 64 -6.10 4.08 1.08
CA ILE A 64 -5.74 5.22 1.92
C ILE A 64 -5.18 4.81 3.28
N ASP A 65 -5.66 3.72 3.87
CA ASP A 65 -5.15 3.19 5.14
C ASP A 65 -3.81 2.48 4.91
N ILE A 66 -3.65 1.78 3.77
CA ILE A 66 -2.35 1.24 3.33
C ILE A 66 -1.33 2.36 3.20
N PHE A 67 -1.68 3.45 2.51
CA PHE A 67 -0.82 4.62 2.39
C PHE A 67 -0.40 5.18 3.76
N ARG A 68 -1.35 5.33 4.70
CA ARG A 68 -1.06 5.83 6.05
C ARG A 68 -0.12 4.89 6.80
N ALA A 69 -0.37 3.59 6.77
CA ALA A 69 0.49 2.60 7.42
C ALA A 69 1.92 2.63 6.83
N LEU A 70 2.05 2.68 5.50
CA LEU A 70 3.33 2.82 4.82
C LEU A 70 4.05 4.11 5.21
N THR A 71 3.35 5.24 5.31
CA THR A 71 3.97 6.49 5.80
C THR A 71 4.44 6.36 7.25
N GLY A 72 3.71 5.63 8.10
CA GLY A 72 4.17 5.30 9.45
C GLY A 72 5.42 4.44 9.44
N TRP A 73 5.42 3.39 8.62
CA TRP A 73 6.55 2.46 8.47
C TRP A 73 7.80 3.14 7.93
N ILE A 74 7.68 4.03 6.94
CA ILE A 74 8.82 4.80 6.39
C ILE A 74 9.43 5.70 7.48
N ARG A 75 8.61 6.29 8.36
CA ARG A 75 9.11 7.13 9.46
C ARG A 75 9.93 6.37 10.50
N THR A 76 9.73 5.07 10.64
CA THR A 76 10.51 4.24 11.57
C THR A 76 11.79 3.69 10.94
N GLN A 77 11.96 3.82 9.62
CA GLN A 77 13.19 3.46 8.95
C GLN A 77 14.28 4.51 9.18
N PRO A 78 15.56 4.16 9.01
CA PRO A 78 16.65 5.13 8.97
C PRO A 78 16.37 6.25 7.96
N VAL A 79 16.92 7.44 8.22
CA VAL A 79 16.80 8.60 7.34
C VAL A 79 17.23 8.20 5.93
N MET A 80 16.29 8.19 4.99
CA MET A 80 16.53 7.92 3.57
C MET A 80 16.82 9.21 2.83
N GLU A 81 17.82 9.15 1.96
CA GLU A 81 18.06 10.19 0.98
C GLU A 81 16.89 10.28 -0.01
N PRO A 82 16.61 11.46 -0.61
CA PRO A 82 15.48 11.65 -1.53
C PRO A 82 15.43 10.63 -2.68
N ASN A 83 16.59 10.23 -3.21
CA ASN A 83 16.69 9.24 -4.28
C ASN A 83 16.26 7.84 -3.83
N GLN A 84 16.64 7.43 -2.61
CA GLN A 84 16.24 6.14 -2.04
C GLN A 84 14.75 6.11 -1.75
N LEU A 85 14.20 7.22 -1.22
CA LEU A 85 12.77 7.36 -0.99
C LEU A 85 11.99 7.28 -2.31
N LEU A 86 12.48 7.92 -3.37
CA LEU A 86 11.87 7.87 -4.69
C LEU A 86 11.87 6.43 -5.25
N GLU A 87 12.99 5.73 -5.14
CA GLU A 87 13.12 4.35 -5.59
C GLU A 87 12.16 3.43 -4.82
N LEU A 88 12.10 3.57 -3.50
CA LEU A 88 11.16 2.83 -2.65
C LEU A 88 9.71 3.13 -3.06
N PHE A 89 9.36 4.40 -3.27
CA PHE A 89 8.01 4.80 -3.64
C PHE A 89 7.61 4.22 -5.01
N LYS A 90 8.51 4.29 -6.01
CA LYS A 90 8.30 3.69 -7.33
C LYS A 90 8.15 2.17 -7.23
N LYS A 91 8.97 1.53 -6.38
CA LYS A 91 8.89 0.09 -6.12
C LYS A 91 7.54 -0.30 -5.51
N LEU A 92 7.04 0.46 -4.52
CA LEU A 92 5.73 0.20 -3.89
C LEU A 92 4.57 0.28 -4.90
N ILE A 93 4.63 1.21 -5.86
CA ILE A 93 3.63 1.32 -6.92
C ILE A 93 3.79 0.19 -7.95
N SER A 94 5.02 -0.08 -8.41
CA SER A 94 5.29 -1.09 -9.44
C SER A 94 4.98 -2.51 -8.98
N GLU A 95 5.15 -2.81 -7.70
CA GLU A 95 4.92 -4.13 -7.09
C GLU A 95 3.50 -4.26 -6.54
N ASN A 96 2.58 -3.39 -6.98
CA ASN A 96 1.16 -3.42 -6.61
C ASN A 96 0.91 -3.31 -5.10
N CYS A 97 1.85 -2.78 -4.32
CA CYS A 97 1.72 -2.60 -2.87
C CYS A 97 0.92 -1.35 -2.50
N LEU A 98 0.86 -0.36 -3.41
CA LEU A 98 0.11 0.88 -3.24
C LEU A 98 -0.57 1.27 -4.55
N ARG A 99 -1.90 1.13 -4.61
CA ARG A 99 -2.70 1.36 -5.82
C ARG A 99 -3.38 2.73 -5.75
N LEU A 100 -2.64 3.78 -6.09
CA LEU A 100 -3.12 5.17 -6.01
C LEU A 100 -4.44 5.42 -6.77
N HIS A 101 -4.71 4.72 -7.87
CA HIS A 101 -5.94 4.85 -8.65
C HIS A 101 -7.20 4.42 -7.88
N LEU A 102 -7.06 3.54 -6.90
CA LEU A 102 -8.15 3.09 -6.02
C LEU A 102 -8.45 4.09 -4.90
N VAL A 103 -7.49 4.96 -4.55
CA VAL A 103 -7.69 6.03 -3.56
C VAL A 103 -8.69 7.06 -4.10
N SER A 104 -9.49 7.67 -3.22
CA SER A 104 -10.43 8.71 -3.66
C SER A 104 -9.67 9.97 -4.12
N PRO A 105 -10.13 10.69 -5.17
CA PRO A 105 -9.47 11.92 -5.63
C PRO A 105 -9.32 12.97 -4.52
N LYS A 106 -10.33 13.05 -3.63
CA LYS A 106 -10.29 13.91 -2.45
C LYS A 106 -9.12 13.55 -1.53
N GLU A 107 -8.90 12.26 -1.26
CA GLU A 107 -7.81 11.80 -0.38
C GLU A 107 -6.44 11.90 -1.05
N LEU A 108 -6.35 11.70 -2.36
CA LEU A 108 -5.13 11.95 -3.12
C LEU A 108 -4.67 13.40 -2.97
N LEU A 109 -5.58 14.36 -3.17
CA LEU A 109 -5.27 15.79 -3.10
C LEU A 109 -5.12 16.35 -1.68
N THR A 110 -5.62 15.64 -0.66
CA THR A 110 -5.57 16.10 0.73
C THR A 110 -4.60 15.31 1.59
N THR A 111 -4.67 13.99 1.61
CA THR A 111 -3.86 13.15 2.50
C THR A 111 -2.54 12.75 1.85
N VAL A 112 -2.60 12.29 0.59
CA VAL A 112 -1.39 11.83 -0.13
C VAL A 112 -0.50 13.02 -0.47
N ARG A 113 -1.05 14.05 -1.12
CA ARG A 113 -0.31 15.25 -1.51
C ARG A 113 0.30 16.03 -0.35
N ARG A 114 -0.37 16.06 0.82
CA ARG A 114 0.12 16.80 2.01
C ARG A 114 1.03 15.96 2.91
N SER A 115 1.41 14.76 2.49
CA SER A 115 2.33 13.94 3.26
C SER A 115 3.72 14.58 3.30
N THR A 116 4.17 14.94 4.51
CA THR A 116 5.48 15.59 4.72
C THR A 116 6.66 14.67 4.44
N ILE A 117 6.46 13.36 4.46
CA ILE A 117 7.51 12.38 4.16
C ILE A 117 7.95 12.48 2.70
N PHE A 118 7.00 12.74 1.81
CA PHE A 118 7.23 12.78 0.37
C PHE A 118 7.53 14.19 -0.15
N THR A 119 7.70 15.18 0.73
CA THR A 119 8.13 16.54 0.34
C THR A 119 9.42 16.54 -0.51
N PRO A 120 10.45 15.71 -0.23
CA PRO A 120 11.65 15.66 -1.08
C PRO A 120 11.39 15.15 -2.51
N ILE A 121 10.28 14.44 -2.73
CA ILE A 121 9.89 13.87 -4.02
C ILE A 121 8.56 14.45 -4.53
N SER A 122 8.19 15.66 -4.09
CA SER A 122 6.85 16.22 -4.32
C SER A 122 6.47 16.31 -5.80
N TYR A 123 7.44 16.59 -6.68
CA TYR A 123 7.22 16.63 -8.12
C TYR A 123 6.79 15.27 -8.69
N GLU A 124 7.48 14.20 -8.31
CA GLU A 124 7.15 12.84 -8.75
C GLU A 124 5.84 12.35 -8.12
N LEU A 125 5.59 12.70 -6.86
CA LEU A 125 4.33 12.40 -6.19
C LEU A 125 3.14 13.07 -6.89
N ASP A 126 3.25 14.36 -7.21
CA ASP A 126 2.20 15.10 -7.92
C ASP A 126 1.93 14.48 -9.31
N LYS A 127 2.98 14.04 -10.02
CA LYS A 127 2.84 13.30 -11.28
C LYS A 127 2.06 12.00 -11.09
N CYS A 128 2.44 11.16 -10.12
CA CYS A 128 1.74 9.91 -9.84
C CYS A 128 0.27 10.12 -9.41
N ILE A 129 -0.04 11.21 -8.71
CA ILE A 129 -1.41 11.57 -8.35
C ILE A 129 -2.23 11.92 -9.61
N LEU A 130 -1.66 12.72 -10.52
CA LEU A 130 -2.33 13.08 -11.77
C LEU A 130 -2.59 11.83 -12.63
N ASP A 131 -1.57 10.98 -12.80
CA ASP A 131 -1.69 9.72 -13.55
C ASP A 131 -2.80 8.83 -12.93
N ALA A 132 -2.85 8.72 -11.60
CA ALA A 132 -3.87 7.94 -10.90
C ALA A 132 -5.30 8.47 -11.10
N ILE A 133 -5.47 9.79 -11.16
CA ILE A 133 -6.78 10.43 -11.44
C ILE A 133 -7.19 10.19 -12.90
N GLU A 134 -6.26 10.30 -13.85
CA GLU A 134 -6.53 10.05 -15.27
C GLU A 134 -6.93 8.58 -15.52
N VAL A 135 -6.21 7.62 -14.93
CA VAL A 135 -6.56 6.19 -14.99
C VAL A 135 -7.98 5.94 -14.47
N LYS A 136 -8.36 6.63 -13.39
CA LYS A 136 -9.69 6.51 -12.79
C LYS A 136 -10.80 7.10 -13.68
N ASP A 137 -10.57 8.25 -14.29
CA ASP A 137 -11.52 8.91 -15.20
C ASP A 137 -11.71 8.09 -16.49
N ASN A 138 -10.62 7.57 -17.06
CA ASN A 138 -10.65 6.69 -18.22
C ASN A 138 -11.34 5.35 -17.95
N GLY A 139 -11.33 4.86 -16.71
CA GLY A 139 -12.02 3.63 -16.30
C GLY A 139 -13.50 3.82 -15.92
N THR A 140 -14.00 5.06 -15.79
CA THR A 140 -15.37 5.33 -15.30
C THR A 140 -16.27 6.12 -16.27
N GLY A 141 -15.86 6.30 -17.52
CA GLY A 141 -16.72 6.92 -18.54
C GLY A 141 -17.90 6.03 -18.96
N PRO A 142 -19.16 6.48 -18.90
CA PRO A 142 -20.21 5.88 -19.71
C PRO A 142 -19.82 6.13 -21.18
N SER A 143 -19.94 5.11 -22.04
CA SER A 143 -19.71 5.23 -23.48
C SER A 143 -20.36 6.50 -24.01
N ARG A 144 -19.55 7.52 -24.34
CA ARG A 144 -20.04 8.69 -25.05
C ARG A 144 -20.56 8.20 -26.39
N ARG A 145 -21.89 8.21 -26.50
CA ARG A 145 -22.67 7.91 -27.70
C ARG A 145 -21.99 8.55 -28.90
N GLN A 146 -21.61 7.73 -29.87
CA GLN A 146 -21.46 8.19 -31.24
C GLN A 146 -22.81 8.78 -31.64
N SER A 147 -22.86 10.08 -31.87
CA SER A 147 -23.93 10.70 -32.64
C SER A 147 -23.80 10.17 -34.07
N PRO A 148 -24.84 9.55 -34.67
CA PRO A 148 -24.85 9.32 -36.10
C PRO A 148 -24.99 10.70 -36.75
N GLY A 149 -23.97 11.14 -37.49
CA GLY A 149 -24.12 12.27 -38.40
C GLY A 149 -25.12 11.90 -39.46
N VAL A 150 -26.23 12.63 -39.50
CA VAL A 150 -27.15 12.74 -40.66
C VAL A 150 -26.86 14.06 -41.31
#